data_AF-A0A965N732-F1
#
_entry.id   AF-A0A965N732-F1
#
_cell.length_a   1.000
_cell.length_b   1.000
_cell.length_c   1.000
_cell.angle_alpha   90.00
_cell.angle_beta   90.00
_cell.angle_gamma   90.00
#
_symmetry.space_group_name_H-M   'P 1'
#
loop_
_entity.id
_entity.type
_entity.pdbx_description
1 polymer ?
#
loop_
_entity_poly.entity_id
_entity_poly.type
_entity_poly.pdbx_seq_one_letter_code
_entity_poly.pdbx_strand_id
1 'polypeptide(L)'
;MNQTIFPCYRKLRNDKSFYKISGERTFTEIQCVGNQCFKIEIIASKYPEIILIQDMLNKREIYEISTEEEFNTIEDKLADK
;
A
#
# COMPACT_ATOMS: atom_id res chain seq x y z
N MET A 1 -22.60 9.40 -3.69
CA MET A 1 -21.20 9.82 -3.87
C MET A 1 -20.38 9.07 -2.83
N ASN A 2 -19.71 7.98 -3.19
CA ASN A 2 -18.87 7.24 -2.23
C ASN A 2 -17.55 7.97 -2.11
N GLN A 3 -17.48 8.87 -1.13
CA GLN A 3 -16.27 9.60 -0.78
C GLN A 3 -15.38 8.63 0.00
N THR A 4 -14.56 7.85 -0.71
CA THR A 4 -13.52 7.05 -0.08
C THR A 4 -12.62 8.00 0.71
N ILE A 5 -12.51 7.77 2.02
CA ILE A 5 -11.72 8.62 2.91
C ILE A 5 -10.26 8.19 2.78
N PHE A 6 -9.46 9.02 2.13
CA PHE A 6 -8.01 8.84 2.03
C PHE A 6 -7.31 9.66 3.13
N PRO A 7 -6.15 9.22 3.64
CA PRO A 7 -5.39 8.04 3.23
C PRO A 7 -5.94 6.73 3.82
N CYS A 8 -5.89 5.66 3.02
CA CYS A 8 -6.22 4.29 3.46
C CYS A 8 -4.94 3.45 3.52
N TYR A 9 -4.77 2.69 4.59
CA TYR A 9 -3.61 1.82 4.79
C TYR A 9 -4.02 0.35 4.69
N ARG A 10 -3.30 -0.41 3.88
CA ARG A 10 -3.52 -1.84 3.62
C ARG A 10 -2.20 -2.59 3.69
N LYS A 11 -2.24 -3.89 3.98
CA LYS A 11 -1.06 -4.76 3.89
C LYS A 11 -1.45 -6.13 3.36
N LEU A 12 -0.50 -6.84 2.77
CA LEU A 12 -0.70 -8.26 2.48
C LEU A 12 -0.62 -9.08 3.76
N ARG A 13 -1.37 -10.17 3.80
CA ARG A 13 -1.39 -11.14 4.91
C ARG A 13 -0.04 -11.78 5.28
N ASN A 14 0.98 -11.57 4.45
CA ASN A 14 2.32 -12.08 4.68
C ASN A 14 3.24 -11.06 5.35
N ASP A 15 2.74 -9.86 5.69
CA ASP A 15 3.52 -8.73 6.21
C ASP A 15 4.75 -8.35 5.35
N LYS A 16 4.70 -8.75 4.07
CA LYS A 16 5.75 -8.49 3.08
C LYS A 16 5.48 -7.25 2.24
N SER A 17 4.22 -6.83 2.13
CA SER A 17 3.84 -5.70 1.30
C SER A 17 2.86 -4.81 2.04
N PHE A 18 3.17 -3.53 2.13
CA PHE A 18 2.35 -2.51 2.76
C PHE A 18 1.94 -1.50 1.71
N TYR A 19 0.73 -0.99 1.81
CA TYR A 19 0.13 -0.10 0.84
C TYR A 19 -0.47 1.10 1.54
N LYS A 20 -0.15 2.28 1.05
CA LYS A 20 -0.72 3.56 1.47
C LYS A 20 -1.45 4.16 0.27
N ILE A 21 -2.76 4.06 0.25
CA ILE A 21 -3.58 4.68 -0.78
C ILE A 21 -3.84 6.13 -0.40
N SER A 22 -3.18 7.06 -1.10
CA SER A 22 -3.30 8.51 -0.88
C SER A 22 -4.42 9.15 -1.71
N GLY A 23 -4.94 8.45 -2.72
CA GLY A 23 -6.08 8.89 -3.53
C GLY A 23 -6.62 7.78 -4.41
N GLU A 24 -7.62 8.06 -5.26
CA GLU A 24 -8.29 7.04 -6.10
C GLU A 24 -7.40 6.38 -7.16
N ARG A 25 -6.31 7.04 -7.54
CA ARG A 25 -5.35 6.54 -8.54
C ARG A 25 -3.90 6.65 -8.07
N THR A 26 -3.66 6.99 -6.81
CA THR A 26 -2.30 7.20 -6.31
C THR A 26 -2.14 6.45 -5.01
N PHE A 27 -1.16 5.56 -4.99
CA PHE A 27 -0.84 4.77 -3.80
C PHE A 27 0.65 4.47 -3.75
N THR A 28 1.16 4.29 -2.55
CA THR A 28 2.53 3.91 -2.29
C THR A 28 2.55 2.47 -1.81
N GLU A 29 3.39 1.63 -2.40
CA GLU A 29 3.63 0.27 -1.96
C GLU A 29 5.03 0.17 -1.35
N ILE A 30 5.15 -0.44 -0.18
CA ILE A 30 6.42 -0.83 0.43
C ILE A 30 6.51 -2.35 0.38
N GLN A 31 7.43 -2.89 -0.40
CA GLN A 31 7.71 -4.32 -0.46
C GLN A 31 8.97 -4.65 0.31
N CYS A 32 8.89 -5.59 1.24
CA CYS A 32 10.02 -6.16 1.95
C CYS A 32 10.40 -7.51 1.33
N VAL A 33 11.56 -7.54 0.67
CA VAL A 33 12.13 -8.71 0.01
C VAL A 33 13.40 -9.12 0.76
N GLY A 34 13.29 -10.19 1.54
CA GLY A 34 14.38 -10.67 2.38
C GLY A 34 14.72 -9.67 3.48
N ASN A 35 15.91 -9.08 3.42
CA ASN A 35 16.42 -8.15 4.42
C ASN A 35 16.43 -6.69 3.94
N GLN A 36 15.78 -6.42 2.81
CA GLN A 36 15.65 -5.08 2.22
C GLN A 36 14.18 -4.80 2.00
N CYS A 37 13.75 -3.59 2.33
CA CYS A 37 12.45 -3.08 1.92
C CYS A 37 12.65 -2.09 0.77
N PHE A 38 11.61 -1.87 -0.02
CA PHE A 38 11.60 -0.96 -1.16
C PHE A 38 10.28 -0.22 -1.16
N LYS A 39 10.34 1.11 -1.13
CA LYS A 39 9.17 1.98 -1.29
C LYS A 39 9.03 2.38 -2.75
N ILE A 40 7.88 2.07 -3.33
CA ILE A 40 7.52 2.39 -4.70
C ILE A 40 6.26 3.27 -4.64
N GLU A 41 6.31 4.44 -5.25
CA GLU A 41 5.11 5.26 -5.45
C GLU A 41 4.51 4.94 -6.81
N ILE A 42 3.24 4.53 -6.81
CA ILE A 42 2.52 4.11 -7.99
C ILE A 42 1.39 5.10 -8.27
N ILE A 43 1.39 5.64 -9.48
CA ILE A 43 0.32 6.48 -10.01
C ILE A 43 -0.39 5.65 -11.07
N ALA A 44 -1.54 5.09 -10.71
CA ALA A 44 -2.37 4.19 -11.50
C ALA A 44 -2.84 4.86 -12.81
N SER A 45 -1.93 4.84 -13.78
CA SER A 45 -2.13 5.34 -15.14
C SER A 45 -2.31 4.19 -16.12
N LYS A 46 -1.75 3.02 -15.81
CA LYS A 46 -1.90 1.81 -16.61
C LYS A 46 -2.94 0.87 -15.99
N TYR A 47 -3.56 0.07 -16.86
CA TYR A 47 -4.58 -0.91 -16.50
C TYR A 47 -4.22 -1.81 -15.29
N PRO A 48 -3.03 -2.43 -15.19
CA PRO A 48 -2.71 -3.29 -14.05
C PRO A 48 -2.74 -2.56 -12.69
N GLU A 49 -2.21 -1.35 -12.62
CA GLU A 49 -2.16 -0.55 -11.38
C GLU A 49 -3.57 -0.08 -10.97
N ILE A 50 -4.41 0.25 -11.96
CA ILE A 50 -5.81 0.61 -11.75
C ILE A 50 -6.60 -0.57 -11.17
N ILE A 51 -6.36 -1.78 -11.66
CA ILE A 51 -6.96 -3.00 -11.10
C ILE A 51 -6.47 -3.21 -9.66
N LEU A 52 -5.18 -2.99 -9.40
CA LEU A 52 -4.58 -3.20 -8.07
C LEU A 52 -5.23 -2.31 -7.00
N ILE A 53 -5.33 -1.01 -7.25
CA ILE A 53 -5.97 -0.07 -6.31
C ILE A 53 -7.47 -0.37 -6.14
N GLN A 54 -8.16 -0.74 -7.22
CA GLN A 54 -9.55 -1.17 -7.14
C GLN A 54 -9.72 -2.43 -6.30
N ASP A 55 -8.81 -3.40 -6.40
CA ASP A 55 -8.86 -4.63 -5.62
C ASP A 55 -8.66 -4.37 -4.11
N MET A 56 -7.75 -3.43 -3.78
CA MET A 56 -7.59 -2.94 -2.40
C MET A 56 -8.84 -2.22 -1.88
N LEU A 57 -9.46 -1.37 -2.71
CA LEU A 57 -10.70 -0.67 -2.38
C LEU A 57 -11.88 -1.63 -2.21
N ASN A 58 -11.92 -2.70 -3.00
CA ASN A 58 -12.91 -3.78 -2.90
C ASN A 58 -12.67 -4.70 -1.70
N LYS A 59 -11.62 -4.46 -0.90
CA LYS A 59 -11.29 -5.24 0.30
C LYS A 59 -11.20 -6.75 0.01
N ARG A 60 -10.45 -7.16 -1.01
CA ARG A 60 -10.16 -8.59 -1.18
C ARG A 60 -9.55 -9.18 0.09
N GLU A 61 -9.84 -10.44 0.36
CA GLU A 61 -9.34 -11.20 1.51
C GLU A 61 -7.81 -11.29 1.60
N ILE A 62 -7.09 -11.00 0.52
CA ILE A 62 -5.62 -10.98 0.52
C ILE A 62 -5.03 -9.73 1.18
N TYR A 63 -5.82 -8.64 1.25
CA TYR A 63 -5.41 -7.34 1.80
C TYR A 63 -6.01 -7.11 3.18
N GLU A 64 -5.16 -7.18 4.20
CA GLU A 64 -5.50 -6.81 5.55
C GLU A 64 -5.48 -5.28 5.74
N ILE A 65 -6.20 -4.81 6.75
CA ILE A 65 -6.15 -3.41 7.17
C ILE A 65 -4.84 -3.22 7.92
N SER A 66 -4.05 -2.23 7.50
CA SER A 66 -2.85 -1.81 8.20
C SER A 66 -3.10 -0.47 8.86
N THR A 67 -2.30 -0.10 9.86
CA THR A 67 -2.29 1.25 10.44
C THR A 67 -1.18 2.08 9.83
N GLU A 68 -1.28 3.41 9.99
CA GLU A 68 -0.22 4.35 9.63
C GLU A 68 1.08 4.04 10.40
N GLU A 69 0.98 3.70 11.68
CA GLU A 69 2.14 3.38 12.54
C GLU A 69 2.94 2.20 12.00
N GLU A 70 2.25 1.14 11.57
CA GLU A 70 2.88 -0.03 10.93
C GLU A 70 3.62 0.39 9.66
N PHE A 71 2.94 1.16 8.80
CA PHE A 71 3.53 1.63 7.55
C PHE A 71 4.76 2.50 7.80
N ASN A 72 4.69 3.44 8.74
CA ASN A 72 5.78 4.34 9.09
C ASN A 72 6.98 3.58 9.71
N THR A 73 6.71 2.56 10.53
CA THR A 73 7.77 1.71 11.11
C THR A 73 8.59 1.00 10.02
N ILE A 74 7.93 0.51 8.96
CA ILE A 74 8.64 -0.13 7.85
C ILE A 74 9.31 0.90 6.94
N GLU A 75 8.71 2.08 6.78
CA GLU A 75 9.31 3.20 6.04
C GLU A 75 10.58 3.73 6.72
N ASP A 76 10.61 3.85 8.04
CA ASP A 76 11.78 4.27 8.81
C ASP A 76 12.94 3.27 8.65
N LYS A 77 12.63 1.96 8.70
CA LYS A 77 13.60 0.89 8.40
C LYS A 77 14.21 0.96 6.99
N LEU A 78 13.56 1.64 6.05
CA LEU A 78 14.11 1.89 4.72
C LEU A 78 15.14 3.03 4.75
N ALA A 79 14.91 4.05 5.56
CA ALA A 79 15.71 5.28 5.58
C ALA A 79 17.03 5.14 6.36
N ASP A 80 17.12 4.18 7.30
CA ASP A 80 18.31 3.93 8.14
C ASP A 80 19.45 3.16 7.43
N LYS A 81 19.51 3.13 6.09
CA LYS A 81 20.50 2.32 5.36
C LYS A 81 21.36 3.07 4.35
#